data_AF-A0A0F0KSD1-F1
#
_entry.id   AF-A0A0F0KSD1-F1
#
_cell.length_a   1.000
_cell.length_b   1.000
_cell.length_c   1.000
_cell.angle_alpha   90.00
_cell.angle_beta   90.00
_cell.angle_gamma   90.00
#
_symmetry.space_group_name_H-M   'P 1'
#
loop_
_entity.id
_entity.type
_entity.pdbx_description
1 polymer ?
#
loop_
_entity_poly.entity_id
_entity_poly.type
_entity_poly.pdbx_seq_one_letter_code
_entity_poly.pdbx_strand_id
1 'polypeptide(L)'
;MATSRFPFTAHARSSGFVIPGVPSAVGGTATGRVLKAGEEFEVTAELYAETIDRNGDSWIDLDANAQTKRWGKVLWAEGPAPDGMGIGQDDEGHRYREALKAREYAQRISDPMDRALALKQMQVEYGDALNPIAQGAQHIPAVG
;
A
#
# COMPACT_ATOMS: atom_id res chain seq x y z
N MET A 1 17.16 28.11 5.86
CA MET A 1 15.86 28.18 5.17
C MET A 1 16.02 27.58 3.78
N ALA A 2 15.71 26.31 3.61
CA ALA A 2 15.61 25.64 2.31
C ALA A 2 14.12 25.48 1.97
N THR A 3 13.43 26.60 1.79
CA THR A 3 11.98 26.65 1.53
C THR A 3 11.63 26.50 0.05
N SER A 4 12.61 26.49 -0.86
CA SER A 4 12.34 26.43 -2.31
C SER A 4 11.99 25.03 -2.83
N ARG A 5 12.09 23.98 -2.00
CA ARG A 5 11.81 22.59 -2.40
C ARG A 5 10.37 22.17 -2.12
N PHE A 6 9.67 22.83 -1.20
CA PHE A 6 8.33 22.43 -0.76
C PHE A 6 7.26 23.41 -1.26
N PRO A 7 6.03 22.93 -1.53
CA PRO A 7 5.63 21.53 -1.53
C PRO A 7 6.13 20.77 -2.78
N PHE A 8 6.27 19.44 -2.68
CA PHE A 8 6.47 18.58 -3.85
C PHE A 8 5.67 17.27 -3.72
N THR A 9 5.30 16.69 -4.87
CA THR A 9 4.62 15.39 -4.92
C THR A 9 5.63 14.26 -4.83
N ALA A 10 5.30 13.23 -4.05
CA ALA A 10 6.01 11.96 -4.00
C ALA A 10 5.01 10.81 -4.11
N HIS A 11 5.49 9.62 -4.42
CA HIS A 11 4.69 8.41 -4.41
C HIS A 11 5.34 7.30 -3.60
N ALA A 12 4.53 6.47 -2.96
CA ALA A 12 5.00 5.27 -2.31
C ALA A 12 5.37 4.21 -3.34
N ARG A 13 6.57 3.64 -3.19
CA ARG A 13 7.07 2.52 -3.99
C ARG A 13 6.71 1.17 -3.38
N SER A 14 6.42 1.15 -2.08
CA SER A 14 5.97 -0.04 -1.37
C SER A 14 4.89 0.28 -0.33
N SER A 15 3.96 -0.65 -0.13
CA SER A 15 2.96 -0.60 0.93
C SER A 15 3.58 -0.82 2.33
N GLY A 16 2.92 -0.27 3.34
CA GLY A 16 3.30 -0.46 4.75
C GLY A 16 4.22 0.61 5.31
N PHE A 17 4.55 1.65 4.53
CA PHE A 17 5.29 2.81 5.00
C PHE A 17 4.36 3.79 5.73
N VAL A 18 4.75 4.29 6.90
CA VAL A 18 3.91 5.20 7.69
C VAL A 18 4.44 6.62 7.61
N ILE A 19 3.57 7.55 7.25
CA ILE A 19 3.87 8.99 7.27
C ILE A 19 3.22 9.63 8.51
N PRO A 20 3.98 10.34 9.36
CA PRO A 20 3.42 11.06 10.50
C PRO A 20 2.57 12.26 10.04
N GLY A 21 1.67 12.73 10.89
CA GLY A 21 0.92 13.98 10.68
C GLY A 21 -0.19 13.93 9.63
N VAL A 22 -0.29 12.85 8.83
CA VAL A 22 -1.36 12.66 7.86
C VAL A 22 -2.47 11.79 8.47
N PRO A 23 -3.72 12.29 8.60
CA PRO A 23 -4.81 11.48 9.11
C PRO A 23 -5.09 10.26 8.22
N SER A 24 -5.29 9.10 8.85
CA SER A 24 -5.82 7.92 8.16
C SER A 24 -7.24 8.20 7.65
N ALA A 25 -7.52 7.84 6.40
CA ALA A 25 -8.88 7.88 5.84
C ALA A 25 -9.83 6.84 6.51
N VAL A 26 -9.26 5.85 7.19
CA VAL A 26 -9.97 4.84 7.97
C VAL A 26 -9.97 5.33 9.42
N GLY A 27 -11.07 5.95 9.83
CA GLY A 27 -11.21 6.71 11.09
C GLY A 27 -10.52 6.07 12.29
N GLY A 28 -9.53 6.79 12.82
CA GLY A 28 -8.79 6.45 14.03
C GLY A 28 -7.93 7.63 14.45
N THR A 29 -7.57 7.70 15.74
CA THR A 29 -6.72 8.74 16.36
C THR A 29 -5.24 8.64 15.96
N ALA A 30 -4.91 7.85 14.93
CA ALA A 30 -3.55 7.64 14.50
C ALA A 30 -2.98 8.94 13.92
N THR A 31 -1.92 9.46 14.54
CA THR A 31 -1.12 10.60 14.11
C THR A 31 -0.24 10.27 12.90
N GLY A 32 -0.69 9.35 12.04
CA GLY A 32 0.02 8.93 10.85
C GLY A 32 -0.81 8.02 9.96
N ARG A 33 -0.44 7.98 8.68
CA ARG A 33 -1.11 7.24 7.60
C ARG A 33 -0.17 6.19 7.05
N VAL A 34 -0.65 4.95 6.97
CA VAL A 34 0.04 3.89 6.23
C VAL A 34 -0.21 4.10 4.74
N LEU A 35 0.84 4.35 3.97
CA LEU A 35 0.77 4.44 2.53
C LEU A 35 0.73 3.05 1.88
N LYS A 36 0.03 3.01 0.76
CA LYS A 36 0.02 1.88 -0.18
C LYS A 36 0.95 2.21 -1.35
N ALA A 37 1.61 1.21 -1.95
CA ALA A 37 2.40 1.46 -3.17
C ALA A 37 1.53 2.13 -4.25
N GLY A 38 2.11 2.99 -5.08
CA GLY A 38 1.38 3.77 -6.08
C GLY A 38 0.57 4.94 -5.52
N GLU A 39 0.43 5.06 -4.19
CA GLU A 39 -0.24 6.19 -3.59
C GLU A 39 0.66 7.44 -3.62
N GLU A 40 0.13 8.51 -4.20
CA GLU A 40 0.76 9.82 -4.19
C GLU A 40 0.46 10.58 -2.90
N PHE A 41 1.44 11.33 -2.43
CA PHE A 41 1.33 12.21 -1.27
C PHE A 41 2.11 13.49 -1.49
N GLU A 42 1.64 14.58 -0.88
CA GLU A 42 2.33 15.86 -0.90
C GLU A 42 3.30 15.94 0.28
N VAL A 43 4.53 16.34 0.00
CA VAL A 43 5.52 16.66 1.01
C VAL A 43 5.52 18.17 1.23
N THR A 44 4.90 18.61 2.32
CA THR A 44 4.92 20.02 2.74
C THR A 44 6.12 20.32 3.63
N ALA A 45 6.39 21.60 3.88
CA ALA A 45 7.47 22.02 4.78
C ALA A 45 7.20 21.56 6.24
N GLU A 46 5.92 21.52 6.63
CA GLU A 46 5.47 21.04 7.94
C GLU A 46 5.71 19.54 8.06
N LEU A 47 5.31 18.76 7.04
CA LEU A 47 5.57 17.32 7.03
C LEU A 47 7.08 17.06 7.10
N TYR A 48 7.89 17.77 6.31
CA TYR A 48 9.34 17.64 6.37
C TYR A 48 9.88 17.89 7.79
N ALA A 49 9.43 18.95 8.46
CA ALA A 49 9.85 19.26 9.82
C ALA A 49 9.54 18.14 10.83
N GLU A 50 8.42 17.43 10.67
CA GLU A 50 8.05 16.28 11.53
C GLU A 50 8.92 15.04 11.30
N THR A 51 9.62 14.97 10.17
CA THR A 51 10.43 13.80 9.80
C THR A 51 11.90 13.90 10.19
N ILE A 52 12.33 15.06 10.71
CA ILE A 52 13.70 15.30 11.15
C ILE A 52 13.95 14.54 12.45
N ASP A 53 14.97 13.68 12.46
CA ASP A 53 15.36 12.93 13.64
C ASP A 53 16.26 13.73 14.58
N ARG A 54 16.66 13.11 15.71
CA ARG A 54 17.53 13.75 16.72
C ARG A 54 18.91 14.18 16.20
N ASN A 55 19.35 13.64 15.07
CA ASN A 55 20.63 13.98 14.43
C ASN A 55 20.47 15.10 13.40
N GLY A 56 19.24 15.55 13.13
CA GLY A 56 18.93 16.51 12.09
C GLY A 56 18.70 15.88 10.71
N ASP A 57 18.60 14.55 10.62
CA ASP A 57 18.42 13.84 9.35
C ASP A 57 16.93 13.56 9.10
N SER A 58 16.45 13.79 7.87
CA SER A 58 15.11 13.37 7.43
C SER A 58 15.19 12.16 6.51
N TRP A 59 14.20 11.26 6.62
CA TRP A 59 14.05 10.17 5.67
C TRP A 59 13.68 10.64 4.25
N ILE A 60 13.15 11.87 4.11
CA ILE A 60 12.82 12.51 2.84
C ILE A 60 14.08 12.87 2.05
N ASP A 61 15.23 12.99 2.71
CA ASP A 61 16.50 13.31 2.04
C ASP A 61 17.24 12.06 1.54
N LEU A 62 16.71 10.85 1.80
CA LEU A 62 17.35 9.60 1.40
C LEU A 62 17.11 9.29 -0.08
N ASP A 63 18.21 9.13 -0.83
CA ASP A 63 18.16 8.57 -2.18
C ASP A 63 17.81 7.06 -2.18
N ALA A 64 17.57 6.49 -3.36
CA ALA A 64 17.18 5.08 -3.49
C ALA A 64 18.21 4.10 -2.88
N ASN A 65 19.50 4.41 -2.96
CA ASN A 65 20.56 3.56 -2.41
C ASN A 65 20.56 3.62 -0.89
N ALA A 66 20.40 4.81 -0.31
CA ALA A 66 20.32 5.03 1.12
C ALA A 66 19.07 4.39 1.73
N GLN A 67 17.92 4.50 1.06
CA GLN A 67 16.69 3.81 1.45
C GLN A 67 16.90 2.28 1.44
N THR A 68 17.49 1.74 0.38
CA THR A 68 17.77 0.30 0.27
C THR A 68 18.74 -0.17 1.35
N LYS A 69 19.79 0.60 1.67
CA LYS A 69 20.72 0.28 2.75
C LYS A 69 20.04 0.29 4.12
N ARG A 70 19.09 1.20 4.34
CA ARG A 70 18.38 1.37 5.62
C ARG A 70 17.26 0.34 5.83
N TRP A 71 16.53 0.00 4.77
CA TRP A 71 15.28 -0.78 4.87
C TRP A 71 15.23 -2.03 3.98
N GLY A 72 16.27 -2.29 3.19
CA GLY A 72 16.30 -3.40 2.22
C GLY A 72 15.46 -3.16 0.96
N LYS A 73 14.73 -2.04 0.88
CA LYS A 73 13.90 -1.64 -0.27
C LYS A 73 13.72 -0.12 -0.35
N VAL A 74 13.33 0.36 -1.52
CA VAL A 74 12.91 1.75 -1.73
C VAL A 74 11.45 1.89 -1.31
N LEU A 75 11.15 2.82 -0.40
CA LEU A 75 9.80 3.02 0.14
C LEU A 75 9.02 4.09 -0.61
N TRP A 76 9.71 5.11 -1.15
CA TRP A 76 9.09 6.21 -1.85
C TRP A 76 10.04 6.82 -2.89
N ALA A 77 9.50 7.60 -3.82
CA ALA A 77 10.26 8.41 -4.76
C ALA A 77 9.57 9.76 -5.01
N GLU A 78 10.36 10.77 -5.36
CA GLU A 78 9.87 12.09 -5.77
C GLU A 78 9.19 12.01 -7.15
N GLY A 79 8.12 12.78 -7.33
CA GLY A 79 7.30 12.81 -8.53
C GLY A 79 6.04 11.94 -8.44
N PRO A 80 5.17 12.04 -9.47
CA PRO A 80 3.94 11.25 -9.55
C PRO A 80 4.24 9.75 -9.66
N ALA A 81 3.24 8.93 -9.33
CA ALA A 81 3.34 7.49 -9.51
C ALA A 81 3.49 7.15 -11.01
N PRO A 82 4.40 6.22 -11.39
CA PRO A 82 4.53 5.80 -12.78
C PRO A 82 3.25 5.18 -13.33
N ASP A 83 2.99 5.39 -14.61
CA ASP A 83 1.85 4.76 -15.31
C ASP A 83 1.85 3.23 -15.11
N GLY A 84 0.69 2.70 -14.70
CA GLY A 84 0.51 1.27 -14.44
C GLY A 84 0.87 0.80 -13.02
N MET A 85 1.38 1.68 -12.14
CA MET A 85 1.56 1.36 -10.73
C MET A 85 0.21 1.41 -9.99
N GLY A 86 -0.42 0.25 -9.78
CA GLY A 86 -1.71 0.19 -9.08
C GLY A 86 -1.57 0.38 -7.58
N ILE A 87 -2.54 1.08 -6.98
CA ILE A 87 -2.54 1.39 -5.55
C ILE A 87 -2.62 0.11 -4.71
N GLY A 88 -1.58 -0.14 -3.92
CA GLY A 88 -1.49 -1.25 -2.98
C GLY A 88 -1.28 -2.61 -3.62
N GLN A 89 -0.86 -2.69 -4.89
CA GLN A 89 -0.65 -3.97 -5.59
C GLN A 89 0.42 -4.88 -4.97
N ASP A 90 1.32 -4.33 -4.18
CA ASP A 90 2.39 -5.05 -3.48
C ASP A 90 2.02 -5.46 -2.04
N ASP A 91 0.83 -5.12 -1.56
CA ASP A 91 0.32 -5.54 -0.25
C ASP A 91 -0.07 -7.04 -0.31
N GLU A 92 0.38 -7.85 0.65
CA GLU A 92 -0.02 -9.25 0.78
C GLU A 92 -1.56 -9.39 0.81
N GLY A 93 -2.25 -8.42 1.42
CA GLY A 93 -3.71 -8.36 1.45
C GLY A 93 -4.37 -7.95 0.12
N HIS A 94 -3.63 -7.40 -0.84
CA HIS A 94 -4.18 -6.99 -2.15
C HIS A 94 -4.66 -8.18 -2.95
N ARG A 95 -3.82 -9.21 -3.09
CA ARG A 95 -4.18 -10.41 -3.85
C ARG A 95 -5.37 -11.14 -3.23
N TYR A 96 -5.48 -11.14 -1.90
CA TYR A 96 -6.66 -11.64 -1.19
C TYR A 96 -7.92 -10.79 -1.47
N ARG A 97 -7.82 -9.46 -1.43
CA ARG A 97 -8.96 -8.55 -1.74
C ARG A 97 -9.41 -8.69 -3.20
N GLU A 98 -8.48 -8.82 -4.14
CA GLU A 98 -8.80 -9.11 -5.54
C GLU A 98 -9.49 -10.47 -5.68
N ALA A 99 -9.03 -11.50 -4.96
CA ALA A 99 -9.67 -12.80 -4.92
C ALA A 99 -11.12 -12.73 -4.38
N LEU A 100 -11.36 -11.93 -3.33
CA LEU A 100 -12.71 -11.71 -2.79
C LEU A 100 -13.62 -10.99 -3.80
N LYS A 101 -13.12 -9.95 -4.49
CA LYS A 101 -13.88 -9.26 -5.55
C LYS A 101 -14.18 -10.18 -6.72
N ALA A 102 -13.21 -10.99 -7.16
CA ALA A 102 -13.39 -11.97 -8.23
C ALA A 102 -14.44 -13.03 -7.85
N ARG A 103 -14.42 -13.49 -6.59
CA ARG A 103 -15.43 -14.40 -6.05
C ARG A 103 -16.81 -13.75 -6.02
N GLU A 104 -16.92 -12.52 -5.54
CA GLU A 104 -18.20 -11.79 -5.49
C GLU A 104 -18.76 -11.53 -6.90
N TYR A 105 -17.91 -11.12 -7.84
CA TYR A 105 -18.28 -10.96 -9.25
C TYR A 105 -18.82 -12.28 -9.83
N ALA A 106 -18.08 -13.37 -9.65
CA ALA A 106 -18.50 -14.68 -10.13
C ALA A 106 -19.85 -15.12 -9.52
N GLN A 107 -20.08 -14.83 -8.23
CA GLN A 107 -21.35 -15.15 -7.55
C GLN A 107 -22.55 -14.34 -8.08
N ARG A 108 -22.33 -13.13 -8.61
CA ARG A 108 -23.37 -12.29 -9.21
C ARG A 108 -23.77 -12.73 -10.63
N ILE A 109 -23.05 -13.67 -11.25
CA ILE A 109 -23.41 -14.21 -12.55
C ILE A 109 -24.70 -15.03 -12.44
N SER A 110 -25.71 -14.64 -13.21
CA SER A 110 -27.04 -15.24 -13.20
C SER A 110 -27.06 -16.67 -13.74
N ASP A 111 -26.39 -16.89 -14.88
CA ASP A 111 -26.32 -18.20 -15.50
C ASP A 111 -25.48 -19.18 -14.66
N PRO A 112 -26.01 -20.36 -14.30
CA PRO A 112 -25.29 -21.31 -13.45
C PRO A 112 -24.01 -21.87 -14.07
N MET A 113 -23.94 -22.03 -15.39
CA MET A 113 -22.76 -22.56 -16.09
C MET A 113 -21.67 -21.51 -16.18
N ASP A 114 -22.02 -20.28 -16.53
CA ASP A 114 -21.07 -19.17 -16.58
C ASP A 114 -20.53 -18.85 -15.18
N ARG A 115 -21.39 -18.91 -14.15
CA ARG A 115 -20.97 -18.77 -12.75
C ARG A 115 -19.98 -19.87 -12.36
N ALA A 116 -20.24 -21.13 -12.72
CA ALA A 116 -19.36 -22.24 -12.40
C ALA A 116 -17.99 -22.08 -13.08
N LEU A 117 -17.97 -21.62 -14.34
CA LEU A 117 -16.74 -21.35 -15.09
C LEU A 117 -15.95 -20.19 -14.48
N ALA A 118 -16.61 -19.09 -14.12
CA ALA A 118 -15.98 -17.94 -13.48
C ALA A 118 -15.40 -18.28 -12.10
N LEU A 119 -16.13 -19.06 -11.28
CA LEU A 119 -15.63 -19.54 -9.99
C LEU A 119 -14.42 -20.46 -10.16
N LYS A 120 -14.42 -21.33 -11.17
CA LYS A 120 -13.28 -22.20 -11.48
C LYS A 120 -12.06 -21.39 -11.91
N GLN A 121 -12.25 -20.39 -12.77
CA GLN A 121 -11.18 -19.49 -13.21
C GLN A 121 -10.56 -18.72 -12.02
N MET A 122 -11.41 -18.16 -11.16
CA MET A 122 -10.98 -17.49 -9.94
C MET A 122 -10.17 -18.42 -9.02
N GLN A 123 -10.60 -19.68 -8.85
CA GLN A 123 -9.88 -20.66 -8.03
C GLN A 123 -8.49 -20.99 -8.61
N VAL A 124 -8.32 -20.99 -9.93
CA VAL A 124 -7.02 -21.20 -10.58
C VAL A 124 -6.10 -20.00 -10.38
N GLU A 125 -6.63 -18.78 -10.47
CA GLU A 125 -5.84 -17.54 -10.42
C GLU A 125 -5.48 -17.10 -8.99
N TYR A 126 -6.37 -17.35 -8.03
CA TYR A 126 -6.26 -16.85 -6.64
C TYR A 126 -6.34 -17.95 -5.57
N GLY A 127 -6.25 -19.23 -5.96
CA GLY A 127 -6.40 -20.35 -5.01
C GLY A 127 -5.36 -20.36 -3.88
N ASP A 128 -4.16 -19.85 -4.14
CA ASP A 128 -3.10 -19.63 -3.15
C ASP A 128 -3.48 -18.51 -2.16
N ALA A 129 -3.97 -17.38 -2.68
CA ALA A 129 -4.36 -16.22 -1.89
C ALA A 129 -5.59 -16.47 -1.01
N LEU A 130 -6.50 -17.38 -1.38
CA LEU A 130 -7.69 -17.72 -0.57
C LEU A 130 -7.44 -18.85 0.43
N ASN A 131 -6.25 -19.46 0.42
CA ASN A 131 -5.93 -20.56 1.33
C ASN A 131 -5.36 -20.02 2.66
N PRO A 132 -6.08 -20.16 3.79
CA PRO A 132 -5.63 -19.63 5.07
C PRO A 132 -4.33 -20.25 5.58
N ILE A 133 -3.95 -21.44 5.10
CA ILE A 133 -2.68 -22.10 5.47
C ILE A 133 -1.48 -21.45 4.76
N ALA A 134 -1.68 -20.86 3.58
CA ALA A 134 -0.63 -20.18 2.82
C ALA A 134 -0.33 -18.76 3.34
N GLN A 135 -1.20 -18.19 4.18
CA GLN A 135 -1.13 -16.81 4.66
C GLN A 135 -0.35 -16.63 5.98
N GLY A 136 0.11 -17.70 6.62
CA GLY A 136 0.75 -17.62 7.94
C GLY A 136 -0.20 -17.17 9.06
N ALA A 137 0.26 -17.25 10.32
CA ALA A 137 -0.58 -17.17 11.52
C ALA A 137 -1.24 -15.79 11.82
N GLN A 138 -1.09 -14.78 10.96
CA GLN A 138 -1.59 -13.42 11.23
C GLN A 138 -2.95 -13.09 10.60
N HIS A 139 -3.53 -14.00 9.80
CA HIS A 139 -4.72 -13.72 9.01
C HIS A 139 -5.99 -14.46 9.47
N ILE A 140 -6.21 -14.56 10.78
CA ILE A 140 -7.56 -14.81 11.30
C ILE A 140 -8.21 -13.44 11.51
N PRO A 141 -9.15 -12.99 10.66
CA PRO A 141 -9.95 -11.82 11.00
C PRO A 141 -10.65 -12.13 12.32
N ALA A 142 -10.45 -11.26 13.32
CA ALA A 142 -11.21 -11.33 14.55
C ALA A 142 -12.69 -11.32 14.18
N VAL A 143 -13.37 -12.42 14.46
CA VAL A 143 -14.82 -12.51 14.36
C VAL A 143 -15.36 -11.75 15.56
N GLY A 144 -15.93 -10.57 15.34
CA GLY A 144 -16.54 -9.73 16.37
C GLY A 144 -16.97 -8.37 15.84
#